data_AF-A0A966JTL8-F1
#
_entry.id   AF-A0A966JTL8-F1
#
_cell.length_a   1.000
_cell.length_b   1.000
_cell.length_c   1.000
_cell.angle_alpha   90.00
_cell.angle_beta   90.00
_cell.angle_gamma   90.00
#
_symmetry.space_group_name_H-M   'P 1'
#
loop_
_entity.id
_entity.type
_entity.pdbx_description
1 polymer ?
#
loop_
_entity_poly.entity_id
_entity_poly.type
_entity_poly.pdbx_seq_one_letter_code
_entity_poly.pdbx_strand_id
1 'polypeptide(L)'
;MKDRPGISFWSDIKSALRGELGAITTPPTKGLFIAFEGGEGSGKSTQTKLLKEWLEKQNRSVLLTREPGGTDLGNYLRKILLANETGNISPRAEALMYAADRAHHVFSLIRPALDRGDVVITDRYFDSSIAYQGAGRILDPNEVGRISRWATESLIPTLTIILDQDPAIGLKRIHNSDRLESEP
;
A
#
# COMPACT_ATOMS: atom_id res chain seq x y z
N MET A 1 13.93 -10.32 -21.97
CA MET A 1 14.56 -9.37 -21.04
C MET A 1 15.63 -8.64 -21.85
N LYS A 2 15.49 -7.33 -22.09
CA LYS A 2 16.51 -6.57 -22.85
C LYS A 2 17.57 -6.10 -21.86
N ASP A 3 18.82 -6.52 -22.07
CA ASP A 3 19.97 -6.07 -21.30
C ASP A 3 20.09 -4.55 -21.33
N ARG A 4 20.34 -3.92 -20.18
CA ARG A 4 20.65 -2.49 -20.10
C ARG A 4 22.08 -2.30 -20.63
N PRO A 5 22.32 -1.54 -21.71
CA PRO A 5 23.66 -1.38 -22.25
C PRO A 5 24.60 -0.72 -21.23
N GLY A 6 25.70 -1.39 -20.90
CA GLY A 6 26.76 -0.88 -20.02
C GLY A 6 26.83 -1.45 -18.60
N ILE A 7 25.92 -2.37 -18.21
CA ILE A 7 25.92 -2.99 -16.88
C ILE A 7 26.21 -4.49 -17.02
N SER A 8 27.14 -5.02 -16.22
CA SER A 8 27.49 -6.44 -16.24
C SER A 8 26.34 -7.27 -15.66
N PHE A 9 25.92 -8.30 -16.38
CA PHE A 9 24.92 -9.28 -15.91
C PHE A 9 25.27 -9.86 -14.53
N TRP A 10 26.57 -10.06 -14.25
CA TRP A 10 27.04 -10.55 -12.96
C TRP A 10 26.97 -9.50 -11.85
N SER A 11 27.07 -8.21 -12.17
CA SER A 11 26.79 -7.15 -11.18
C SER A 11 25.31 -7.06 -10.84
N ASP A 12 24.42 -7.26 -11.82
CA ASP A 12 22.97 -7.31 -11.56
C ASP A 12 22.59 -8.52 -10.70
N ILE A 13 23.15 -9.69 -10.98
CA ILE A 13 22.98 -10.89 -10.16
C ILE A 13 23.53 -10.67 -8.74
N LYS A 14 24.72 -10.09 -8.60
CA LYS A 14 25.34 -9.87 -7.29
C LYS A 14 24.59 -8.84 -6.45
N SER A 15 24.07 -7.77 -7.07
CA SER A 15 23.21 -6.78 -6.41
C SER A 15 21.87 -7.41 -5.99
N ALA A 16 21.26 -8.21 -6.88
CA ALA A 16 20.04 -8.96 -6.58
C ALA A 16 20.23 -9.96 -5.42
N LEU A 17 21.36 -10.67 -5.39
CA LEU A 17 21.71 -11.64 -4.34
C LEU A 17 22.07 -11.00 -3.00
N ARG A 18 22.65 -9.79 -3.00
CA ARG A 18 22.97 -9.05 -1.77
C ARG A 18 21.78 -8.37 -1.14
N GLY A 19 20.65 -8.30 -1.83
CA GLY A 19 19.52 -7.49 -1.38
C GLY A 19 19.81 -5.99 -1.34
N GLU A 20 20.94 -5.57 -1.89
CA GLU A 20 21.28 -4.18 -2.16
C GLU A 20 20.35 -3.72 -3.28
N LEU A 21 19.17 -3.26 -2.87
CA LEU A 21 18.37 -2.35 -3.68
C LEU A 21 19.24 -1.10 -3.85
N GLY A 22 20.12 -1.13 -4.85
CA GLY A 22 21.06 -0.04 -5.14
C GLY A 22 20.29 1.26 -5.10
N ALA A 23 20.72 2.17 -4.20
CA ALA A 23 20.00 3.36 -3.76
C ALA A 23 19.02 3.90 -4.82
N ILE A 24 17.77 3.39 -4.81
CA ILE A 24 16.71 3.90 -5.67
C ILE A 24 16.27 5.19 -4.98
N THR A 25 16.95 6.27 -5.31
CA THR A 25 16.47 7.61 -4.98
C THR A 25 15.21 7.82 -5.79
N THR A 26 14.05 7.74 -5.13
CA THR A 26 12.76 8.06 -5.75
C THR A 26 12.86 9.46 -6.34
N PRO A 27 12.67 9.66 -7.66
CA PRO A 27 12.69 11.00 -8.20
C PRO A 27 11.58 11.83 -7.54
N PRO A 28 11.83 13.10 -7.19
CA PRO A 28 10.84 13.93 -6.51
C PRO A 28 9.59 14.04 -7.38
N THR A 29 8.42 13.85 -6.77
CA THR A 29 7.14 14.04 -7.43
C THR A 29 6.69 15.50 -7.31
N LYS A 30 5.88 15.98 -8.27
CA LYS A 30 5.32 17.33 -8.24
C LYS A 30 4.12 17.44 -7.29
N GLY A 31 3.38 16.35 -7.14
CA GLY A 31 2.19 16.24 -6.29
C GLY A 31 2.49 15.89 -4.84
N LEU A 32 1.43 15.83 -4.05
CA LEU A 32 1.47 15.50 -2.63
C LEU A 32 0.86 14.12 -2.40
N PHE A 33 1.56 13.23 -1.71
CA PHE A 33 1.06 11.89 -1.39
C PHE A 33 0.71 11.78 0.11
N ILE A 34 -0.57 11.55 0.43
CA ILE A 34 -1.09 11.46 1.79
C ILE A 34 -1.67 10.07 2.02
N ALA A 35 -1.18 9.35 3.03
CA ALA A 35 -1.73 8.07 3.47
C ALA A 35 -2.54 8.24 4.76
N PHE A 36 -3.66 7.53 4.86
CA PHE A 36 -4.45 7.41 6.08
C PHE A 36 -4.34 6.00 6.62
N GLU A 37 -3.94 5.87 7.88
CA GLU A 37 -3.72 4.62 8.58
C GLU A 37 -4.55 4.56 9.86
N GLY A 38 -4.83 3.35 10.35
CA GLY A 38 -5.65 3.14 11.55
C GLY A 38 -6.47 1.86 11.51
N GLY A 39 -6.96 1.44 12.68
CA GLY A 39 -7.79 0.24 12.83
C GLY A 39 -9.13 0.34 12.08
N GLU A 40 -9.84 -0.78 11.96
CA GLU A 40 -11.19 -0.77 11.40
C GLU A 40 -12.17 0.03 12.28
N GLY A 41 -13.14 0.71 11.66
CA GLY A 41 -14.06 1.61 12.37
C GLY A 41 -13.45 2.91 12.93
N SER A 42 -12.16 3.19 12.68
CA SER A 42 -11.49 4.42 13.14
C SER A 42 -11.96 5.69 12.41
N GLY A 43 -12.64 5.56 11.27
CA GLY A 43 -13.18 6.68 10.50
C GLY A 43 -12.33 7.10 9.30
N LYS A 44 -11.31 6.31 8.89
CA LYS A 44 -10.43 6.62 7.73
C LYS A 44 -11.21 7.00 6.48
N SER A 45 -12.17 6.17 6.08
CA SER A 45 -12.94 6.41 4.86
C SER A 45 -13.83 7.67 4.92
N THR A 46 -14.21 8.13 6.12
CA THR A 46 -14.89 9.41 6.31
C THR A 46 -13.90 10.56 6.19
N GLN A 47 -12.78 10.49 6.90
CA GLN A 47 -11.79 11.58 6.93
C GLN A 47 -11.12 11.81 5.58
N THR A 48 -10.82 10.74 4.84
CA THR A 48 -10.26 10.84 3.48
C THR A 48 -11.21 11.54 2.50
N LYS A 49 -12.52 11.27 2.57
CA LYS A 49 -13.54 11.96 1.76
C LYS A 49 -13.66 13.43 2.13
N LEU A 50 -13.72 13.75 3.43
CA LEU A 50 -13.79 15.13 3.90
C LEU A 50 -12.55 15.94 3.48
N LEU A 51 -11.36 15.34 3.59
CA LEU A 51 -10.13 15.99 3.15
C LEU A 51 -10.13 16.21 1.63
N LYS A 52 -10.57 15.22 0.84
CA LYS A 52 -10.72 15.36 -0.60
C LYS A 52 -11.61 16.57 -0.94
N GLU A 53 -12.82 16.60 -0.39
CA GLU A 53 -13.79 17.68 -0.65
C GLU A 53 -13.23 19.05 -0.25
N TRP A 54 -12.53 19.13 0.88
CA TRP A 54 -11.92 20.38 1.32
C TRP A 54 -10.82 20.85 0.36
N LEU A 55 -9.93 19.95 -0.09
CA LEU A 55 -8.87 20.26 -1.04
C LEU A 55 -9.40 20.65 -2.43
N GLU A 56 -10.45 19.99 -2.91
CA GLU A 56 -11.12 20.34 -4.16
C GLU A 56 -11.71 21.75 -4.09
N LYS A 57 -12.29 22.15 -2.94
CA LYS A 57 -12.72 23.54 -2.68
C LYS A 57 -11.57 24.55 -2.67
N GLN A 58 -10.33 24.10 -2.45
CA GLN A 58 -9.12 24.91 -2.58
C GLN A 58 -8.54 24.88 -4.01
N ASN A 59 -9.32 24.45 -5.01
CA ASN A 59 -8.91 24.30 -6.42
C ASN A 59 -7.71 23.34 -6.61
N ARG A 60 -7.63 22.29 -5.80
CA ARG A 60 -6.66 21.19 -5.99
C ARG A 60 -7.29 20.04 -6.76
N SER A 61 -6.55 19.45 -7.68
CA SER A 61 -6.89 18.16 -8.27
C SER A 61 -6.56 17.06 -7.27
N VAL A 62 -7.53 16.21 -6.93
CA VAL A 62 -7.39 15.20 -5.87
C VAL A 62 -7.81 13.82 -6.36
N LEU A 63 -6.87 12.88 -6.30
CA LEU A 63 -7.13 11.46 -6.45
C LEU A 63 -7.35 10.84 -5.06
N LEU A 64 -8.52 10.25 -4.83
CA LEU A 64 -8.79 9.42 -3.66
C LEU A 64 -8.78 7.96 -4.05
N THR A 65 -7.96 7.15 -3.36
CA THR A 65 -7.80 5.73 -3.61
C THR A 65 -7.65 4.93 -2.29
N ARG A 66 -7.44 3.61 -2.39
CA ARG A 66 -7.25 2.71 -1.24
C ARG A 66 -6.48 1.44 -1.59
N GLU A 67 -5.85 0.84 -0.58
CA GLU A 67 -5.16 -0.46 -0.66
C GLU A 67 -5.70 -1.48 0.36
N PRO A 68 -5.78 -2.78 0.03
CA PRO A 68 -5.69 -3.33 -1.32
C PRO A 68 -6.93 -2.94 -2.13
N GLY A 69 -6.79 -2.75 -3.44
CA GLY A 69 -7.84 -2.22 -4.30
C GLY A 69 -7.39 -1.03 -5.14
N GLY A 70 -8.31 -0.13 -5.44
CA GLY A 70 -8.01 1.12 -6.17
C GLY A 70 -7.79 0.97 -7.68
N THR A 71 -7.53 -0.25 -8.17
CA THR A 71 -7.36 -0.59 -9.59
C THR A 71 -8.15 -1.85 -9.93
N ASP A 72 -8.35 -2.15 -11.22
CA ASP A 72 -9.04 -3.38 -11.63
C ASP A 72 -8.32 -4.63 -11.12
N LEU A 73 -6.99 -4.72 -11.32
CA LEU A 73 -6.18 -5.81 -10.77
C LEU A 73 -6.27 -5.84 -9.24
N GLY A 74 -6.14 -4.69 -8.58
CA GLY A 74 -6.22 -4.59 -7.13
C GLY A 74 -7.57 -5.03 -6.57
N ASN A 75 -8.66 -4.74 -7.26
CA ASN A 75 -10.00 -5.20 -6.88
C ASN A 75 -10.14 -6.72 -7.00
N TYR A 76 -9.50 -7.37 -7.98
CA TYR A 76 -9.44 -8.83 -8.06
C TYR A 76 -8.61 -9.42 -6.92
N LEU A 77 -7.42 -8.88 -6.66
CA LEU A 77 -6.57 -9.34 -5.56
C LEU A 77 -7.25 -9.14 -4.21
N ARG A 78 -7.92 -8.00 -3.99
CA ARG A 78 -8.72 -7.71 -2.79
C ARG A 78 -9.79 -8.77 -2.59
N LYS A 79 -10.52 -9.18 -3.63
CA LYS A 79 -11.52 -10.25 -3.52
C LYS A 79 -10.89 -11.54 -3.03
N ILE A 80 -9.75 -11.96 -3.60
CA ILE A 80 -9.04 -13.18 -3.19
C ILE A 80 -8.58 -13.09 -1.72
N LEU A 81 -8.02 -11.95 -1.32
CA LEU A 81 -7.51 -11.69 0.03
C LEU A 81 -8.60 -11.71 1.10
N LEU A 82 -9.80 -11.21 0.78
CA LEU A 82 -10.92 -11.06 1.72
C LEU A 82 -11.95 -12.21 1.64
N ALA A 83 -11.94 -13.00 0.57
CA ALA A 83 -12.85 -14.13 0.37
C ALA A 83 -12.52 -15.29 1.31
N ASN A 84 -13.53 -15.78 2.04
CA ASN A 84 -13.43 -17.00 2.85
C ASN A 84 -13.25 -18.26 1.98
N GLU A 85 -13.71 -18.20 0.73
CA GLU A 85 -13.72 -19.31 -0.23
C GLU A 85 -12.33 -19.67 -0.75
N THR A 86 -11.35 -18.76 -0.63
CA THR A 86 -9.96 -19.00 -1.05
C THR A 86 -9.23 -20.00 -0.13
N GLY A 87 -9.82 -20.36 1.02
CA GLY A 87 -9.20 -21.22 2.02
C GLY A 87 -8.01 -20.54 2.71
N ASN A 88 -7.14 -21.35 3.33
CA ASN A 88 -5.99 -20.84 4.07
C ASN A 88 -4.85 -20.41 3.13
N ILE A 89 -4.73 -19.10 2.90
CA ILE A 89 -3.62 -18.51 2.16
C ILE A 89 -2.38 -18.49 3.06
N SER A 90 -1.26 -19.05 2.58
CA SER A 90 -0.01 -19.00 3.35
C SER A 90 0.42 -17.54 3.60
N PRO A 91 1.04 -17.21 4.75
CA PRO A 91 1.43 -15.83 5.05
C PRO A 91 2.30 -15.16 3.97
N ARG A 92 3.23 -15.91 3.36
CA ARG A 92 4.08 -15.40 2.26
C ARG A 92 3.28 -15.09 0.99
N ALA A 93 2.32 -15.95 0.63
CA ALA A 93 1.47 -15.71 -0.54
C ALA A 93 0.61 -14.46 -0.33
N GLU A 94 0.07 -14.26 0.88
CA GLU A 94 -0.68 -13.07 1.23
C GLU A 94 0.18 -11.80 1.12
N ALA A 95 1.39 -11.82 1.69
CA ALA A 95 2.37 -10.72 1.59
C ALA A 95 2.66 -10.35 0.13
N LEU A 96 2.88 -11.35 -0.72
CA LEU A 96 3.17 -11.16 -2.14
C LEU A 96 1.97 -10.61 -2.91
N MET A 97 0.74 -11.01 -2.57
CA MET A 97 -0.47 -10.45 -3.19
C MET A 97 -0.68 -8.99 -2.81
N TYR A 98 -0.45 -8.61 -1.54
CA TYR A 98 -0.43 -7.20 -1.15
C TYR A 98 0.65 -6.40 -1.88
N ALA A 99 1.87 -6.95 -1.99
CA ALA A 99 2.94 -6.31 -2.73
C ALA A 99 2.62 -6.16 -4.23
N ALA A 100 1.97 -7.15 -4.84
CA ALA A 100 1.55 -7.12 -6.24
C ALA A 100 0.45 -6.07 -6.50
N ASP A 101 -0.57 -6.02 -5.63
CA ASP A 101 -1.61 -4.98 -5.65
C ASP A 101 -0.97 -3.58 -5.60
N ARG A 102 -0.11 -3.36 -4.59
CA ARG A 102 0.55 -2.08 -4.38
C ARG A 102 1.48 -1.69 -5.53
N ALA A 103 2.26 -2.63 -6.06
CA ALA A 103 3.16 -2.37 -7.19
C ALA A 103 2.36 -1.85 -8.40
N HIS A 104 1.26 -2.54 -8.72
CA HIS A 104 0.42 -2.14 -9.82
C HIS A 104 -0.28 -0.80 -9.56
N HIS A 105 -0.77 -0.60 -8.33
CA HIS A 105 -1.45 0.63 -7.92
C HIS A 105 -0.52 1.86 -8.01
N VAL A 106 0.74 1.71 -7.58
CA VAL A 106 1.75 2.76 -7.75
C VAL A 106 2.01 3.05 -9.22
N PHE A 107 2.25 2.01 -10.02
CA PHE A 107 2.58 2.14 -11.44
C PHE A 107 1.44 2.78 -12.25
N SER A 108 0.21 2.29 -12.09
CA SER A 108 -0.89 2.61 -13.00
C SER A 108 -1.69 3.84 -12.59
N LEU A 109 -1.65 4.22 -11.30
CA LEU A 109 -2.57 5.24 -10.77
C LEU A 109 -1.89 6.29 -9.90
N ILE A 110 -1.14 5.91 -8.87
CA ILE A 110 -0.55 6.88 -7.92
C ILE A 110 0.56 7.70 -8.58
N ARG A 111 1.56 7.04 -9.18
CA ARG A 111 2.71 7.74 -9.79
C ARG A 111 2.26 8.70 -10.90
N PRO A 112 1.41 8.30 -11.87
CA PRO A 112 0.94 9.21 -12.89
C PRO A 112 0.19 10.44 -12.34
N ALA A 113 -0.56 10.31 -11.24
CA ALA A 113 -1.24 11.43 -10.60
C ALA A 113 -0.25 12.39 -9.92
N LEU A 114 0.71 11.85 -9.18
CA LEU A 114 1.75 12.63 -8.53
C LEU A 114 2.65 13.37 -9.53
N ASP A 115 2.93 12.78 -10.68
CA ASP A 115 3.75 13.40 -11.74
C ASP A 115 3.03 14.58 -12.42
N ARG A 116 1.68 14.57 -12.43
CA ARG A 116 0.85 15.70 -12.89
C ARG A 116 0.70 16.82 -11.86
N GLY A 117 1.11 16.59 -10.61
CA GLY A 117 0.94 17.56 -9.52
C GLY A 117 -0.35 17.40 -8.73
N ASP A 118 -1.08 16.28 -8.90
CA ASP A 118 -2.30 16.00 -8.15
C ASP A 118 -1.98 15.71 -6.67
N VAL A 119 -2.93 15.96 -5.78
CA VAL A 119 -2.90 15.41 -4.42
C VAL A 119 -3.45 14.00 -4.46
N VAL A 120 -2.67 13.01 -4.02
CA VAL A 120 -3.14 11.63 -3.89
C VAL A 120 -3.39 11.34 -2.41
N ILE A 121 -4.63 10.93 -2.10
CA ILE A 121 -5.04 10.47 -0.77
C ILE A 121 -5.31 8.97 -0.88
N THR A 122 -4.64 8.16 -0.05
CA THR A 122 -4.91 6.71 0.02
C THR A 122 -5.40 6.30 1.42
N ASP A 123 -6.47 5.52 1.47
CA ASP A 123 -6.87 4.76 2.66
C ASP A 123 -6.04 3.47 2.70
N ARG A 124 -5.09 3.41 3.64
CA ARG A 124 -4.00 2.41 3.79
C ARG A 124 -2.88 2.52 2.74
N TYR A 125 -1.66 2.23 3.18
CA TYR A 125 -0.46 2.09 2.36
C TYR A 125 0.57 1.14 3.03
N PHE A 126 1.85 1.47 2.91
CA PHE A 126 3.02 0.73 3.39
C PHE A 126 2.95 0.34 4.87
N ASP A 127 2.46 1.23 5.72
CA ASP A 127 2.45 1.05 7.18
C ASP A 127 1.46 -0.05 7.61
N SER A 128 0.36 -0.22 6.85
CA SER A 128 -0.57 -1.34 7.02
C SER A 128 0.12 -2.71 6.83
N SER A 129 1.05 -2.87 5.89
CA SER A 129 1.71 -4.16 5.64
C SER A 129 2.67 -4.56 6.74
N ILE A 130 3.40 -3.60 7.34
CA ILE A 130 4.30 -3.88 8.45
C ILE A 130 3.51 -4.17 9.72
N ALA A 131 2.45 -3.39 10.00
CA ALA A 131 1.62 -3.58 11.17
C ALA A 131 0.83 -4.91 11.14
N TYR A 132 0.17 -5.25 10.02
CA TYR A 132 -0.65 -6.45 9.95
C TYR A 132 0.14 -7.75 9.81
N GLN A 133 1.25 -7.75 9.07
CA GLN A 133 2.02 -8.98 8.84
C GLN A 133 3.23 -9.15 9.75
N GLY A 134 3.74 -8.07 10.34
CA GLY A 134 4.86 -8.11 11.29
C GLY A 134 4.44 -8.29 12.75
N ALA A 135 3.22 -7.88 13.14
CA ALA A 135 2.74 -8.02 14.51
C ALA A 135 1.84 -9.25 14.75
N GLY A 136 1.20 -9.78 13.69
CA GLY A 136 0.25 -10.90 13.80
C GLY A 136 0.69 -12.21 13.15
N ARG A 137 1.76 -12.24 12.33
CA ARG A 137 2.15 -13.45 11.55
C ARG A 137 3.67 -13.63 11.45
N ILE A 138 4.04 -14.86 11.12
CA ILE A 138 5.36 -15.54 11.16
C ILE A 138 6.52 -14.85 10.38
N LEU A 139 6.27 -13.72 9.70
CA LEU A 139 7.23 -13.14 8.75
C LEU A 139 8.11 -12.06 9.37
N ASP A 140 9.38 -12.04 8.99
CA ASP A 140 10.32 -10.99 9.41
C ASP A 140 9.88 -9.63 8.82
N PRO A 141 9.64 -8.60 9.65
CA PRO A 141 9.24 -7.27 9.17
C PRO A 141 10.21 -6.66 8.14
N ASN A 142 11.50 -6.97 8.23
CA ASN A 142 12.51 -6.49 7.27
C ASN A 142 12.33 -7.13 5.89
N GLU A 143 11.93 -8.40 5.81
CA GLU A 143 11.65 -9.06 4.54
C GLU A 143 10.42 -8.45 3.86
N VAL A 144 9.33 -8.26 4.63
CA VAL A 144 8.10 -7.61 4.13
C VAL A 144 8.38 -6.16 3.70
N GLY A 145 9.16 -5.42 4.49
CA GLY A 145 9.59 -4.06 4.18
C GLY A 145 10.43 -3.99 2.89
N ARG A 146 11.35 -4.94 2.68
CA ARG A 146 12.17 -5.02 1.46
C ARG A 146 11.33 -5.28 0.22
N ILE A 147 10.42 -6.26 0.27
CA ILE A 147 9.54 -6.57 -0.87
C ILE A 147 8.64 -5.37 -1.16
N SER A 148 8.07 -4.74 -0.14
CA SER A 148 7.20 -3.57 -0.29
C SER A 148 7.93 -2.38 -0.90
N ARG A 149 9.17 -2.09 -0.46
CA ARG A 149 9.99 -1.01 -1.03
C ARG A 149 10.36 -1.28 -2.49
N TRP A 150 10.68 -2.52 -2.82
CA TRP A 150 10.92 -2.91 -4.20
C TRP A 150 9.67 -2.74 -5.06
N ALA A 151 8.51 -3.20 -4.57
CA ALA A 151 7.22 -3.10 -5.25
C ALA A 151 6.82 -1.64 -5.54
N THR A 152 7.15 -0.69 -4.66
CA THR A 152 6.76 0.72 -4.80
C THR A 152 7.84 1.61 -5.41
N GLU A 153 8.96 1.05 -5.86
CA GLU A 153 10.15 1.83 -6.25
C GLU A 153 10.56 2.85 -5.16
N SER A 154 10.44 2.47 -3.90
CA SER A 154 10.67 3.32 -2.73
C SER A 154 9.78 4.58 -2.66
N LEU A 155 8.62 4.59 -3.31
CA LEU A 155 7.61 5.62 -3.10
C LEU A 155 7.10 5.51 -1.65
N ILE A 156 7.20 6.62 -0.92
CA ILE A 156 6.68 6.77 0.45
C ILE A 156 5.72 7.97 0.49
N PRO A 157 4.69 7.95 1.35
CA PRO A 157 3.83 9.10 1.55
C PRO A 157 4.64 10.32 2.02
N THR A 158 4.26 11.49 1.52
CA THR A 158 4.76 12.77 2.06
C THR A 158 4.21 13.01 3.46
N LEU A 159 3.01 12.52 3.74
CA LEU A 159 2.36 12.58 5.04
C LEU A 159 1.57 11.29 5.29
N THR A 160 1.77 10.66 6.45
CA THR A 160 0.88 9.61 6.96
C THR A 160 0.09 10.16 8.14
N ILE A 161 -1.23 10.04 8.08
CA ILE A 161 -2.15 10.44 9.15
C ILE A 161 -2.68 9.16 9.82
N ILE A 162 -2.38 8.98 11.10
CA ILE A 162 -2.81 7.81 11.88
C ILE A 162 -4.05 8.19 12.69
N LEU A 163 -5.16 7.49 12.45
CA LEU A 163 -6.39 7.62 13.23
C LEU A 163 -6.35 6.59 14.35
N ASP A 164 -5.83 7.02 15.50
CA ASP A 164 -5.76 6.21 16.70
C ASP A 164 -7.13 6.17 17.40
N GLN A 165 -7.68 4.97 17.54
CA GLN A 165 -8.98 4.70 18.15
C GLN A 165 -8.92 3.36 18.88
N ASP A 166 -9.56 3.31 20.04
CA ASP A 166 -9.74 2.07 20.79
C ASP A 166 -10.44 1.01 19.89
N PRO A 167 -9.85 -0.19 19.71
CA PRO A 167 -10.44 -1.25 18.90
C PRO A 167 -11.87 -1.60 19.31
N ALA A 168 -12.19 -1.59 20.61
CA ALA A 168 -13.53 -1.90 21.10
C ALA A 168 -14.57 -0.85 20.68
N ILE A 169 -14.16 0.41 20.46
CA ILE A 169 -15.01 1.46 19.90
C ILE A 169 -15.11 1.29 18.38
N GLY A 170 -13.99 1.00 17.72
CA GLY A 170 -13.94 0.76 16.27
C GLY A 170 -14.87 -0.37 15.83
N LEU A 171 -14.78 -1.53 16.49
CA LEU A 171 -15.59 -2.72 16.19
C LEU A 171 -17.10 -2.46 16.33
N LYS A 172 -17.53 -1.62 17.28
CA LYS A 172 -18.95 -1.23 17.43
C LYS A 172 -19.50 -0.44 16.24
N ARG A 173 -18.63 0.14 15.42
CA ARG A 173 -19.00 0.90 14.20
C ARG A 173 -19.02 0.01 12.95
N ILE A 174 -18.56 -1.24 13.04
CA ILE A 174 -18.51 -2.18 11.93
C ILE A 174 -19.84 -2.95 11.89
N HIS A 175 -20.47 -2.96 10.73
CA HIS A 175 -21.74 -3.66 10.52
C HIS A 175 -21.61 -5.00 9.77
N ASN A 176 -20.44 -5.29 9.16
CA ASN A 176 -20.10 -6.56 8.49
C ASN A 176 -18.60 -6.83 8.65
N SER A 177 -18.23 -8.03 9.09
CA SER A 177 -16.84 -8.44 9.25
C SER A 177 -16.33 -9.28 8.07
N ASP A 178 -15.16 -8.92 7.54
CA ASP A 178 -14.48 -9.65 6.46
C ASP A 178 -13.54 -10.74 7.02
N ARG A 179 -13.03 -11.65 6.17
CA ARG A 179 -12.17 -12.79 6.58
C ARG A 179 -11.00 -12.42 7.49
N LEU A 180 -10.35 -11.29 7.23
CA LEU A 180 -9.21 -10.83 8.04
C LEU A 180 -9.61 -10.47 9.48
N GLU A 181 -10.89 -10.20 9.72
CA GLU A 181 -11.45 -9.90 11.05
C GLU A 181 -11.98 -11.14 11.77
N SER A 182 -12.15 -12.27 11.06
CA SER A 182 -12.62 -13.53 11.63
C SER A 182 -11.49 -14.48 12.05
N GLU A 183 -10.24 -14.13 11.76
CA GLU A 183 -9.08 -14.86 12.23
C GLU A 183 -8.74 -14.50 13.70
N PRO A 184 -8.45 -15.49 14.56
CA PRO A 184 -8.22 -15.31 16.00
C PRO A 184 -6.87 -14.67 16.36
#